data_AF-A0A0P9FHZ0-F1
#
_entry.id   AF-A0A0P9FHZ0-F1
#
_cell.length_a   1.000
_cell.length_b   1.000
_cell.length_c   1.000
_cell.angle_alpha   90.00
_cell.angle_beta   90.00
_cell.angle_gamma   90.00
#
_symmetry.space_group_name_H-M   'P 1'
#
loop_
_entity.id
_entity.type
_entity.pdbx_description
1 polymer ?
#
loop_
_entity_poly.entity_id
_entity_poly.type
_entity_poly.pdbx_seq_one_letter_code
_entity_poly.pdbx_strand_id
1 'polypeptide(L)'
;MCLIVPLLLGAVLLGAYLLTPLRERLSPREFAGDGRFVQVGGYAIHYQDDGPADAPPVLLAHGFGASLFTWRAQRRALLEAGFRVIATDQLGAGASERAIGPVYTTQQQAALLLGVLDALGV
;
A
#
# COMPACT_ATOMS: atom_id res chain seq x y z
N MET A 1 39.96 14.58 -1.65
CA MET A 1 38.56 14.94 -1.38
C MET A 1 37.61 14.75 -2.57
N CYS A 2 38.05 14.75 -3.83
CA CYS A 2 37.15 14.66 -5.01
C CYS A 2 36.55 13.27 -5.29
N LEU A 3 37.22 12.17 -4.92
CA LEU A 3 36.78 10.80 -5.22
C LEU A 3 35.97 10.12 -4.11
N ILE A 4 35.99 10.66 -2.90
CA ILE A 4 35.33 10.04 -1.74
C ILE A 4 33.80 10.16 -1.84
N VAL A 5 33.31 11.33 -2.26
CA VAL A 5 31.87 11.59 -2.42
C VAL A 5 31.21 10.68 -3.48
N PRO A 6 31.74 10.53 -4.71
CA PRO A 6 31.14 9.64 -5.70
C PRO A 6 31.24 8.16 -5.31
N LEU A 7 32.31 7.74 -4.62
CA LEU A 7 32.42 6.37 -4.10
C LEU A 7 31.39 6.08 -3.00
N LEU A 8 31.18 7.03 -2.08
CA LEU A 8 30.15 6.91 -1.05
C LEU A 8 28.75 6.89 -1.65
N LEU A 9 28.47 7.77 -2.62
CA LEU A 9 27.18 7.79 -3.31
C LEU A 9 26.94 6.46 -4.06
N GLY A 10 27.95 5.96 -4.77
CA GLY A 10 27.91 4.67 -5.46
C GLY A 10 27.67 3.50 -4.50
N ALA A 11 28.35 3.48 -3.36
CA ALA A 11 28.15 2.46 -2.34
C ALA A 11 26.75 2.51 -1.70
N VAL A 12 26.20 3.71 -1.49
CA VAL A 12 24.82 3.89 -0.98
C VAL A 12 23.78 3.41 -2.00
N LEU A 13 23.93 3.78 -3.27
CA LEU A 13 23.02 3.35 -4.34
C LEU A 13 23.09 1.84 -4.57
N LEU A 14 24.30 1.27 -4.58
CA LEU A 14 24.50 -0.17 -4.68
C LEU A 14 23.93 -0.90 -3.46
N GLY A 15 24.15 -0.37 -2.25
CA GLY A 15 23.57 -0.91 -1.02
C GLY A 15 22.04 -0.89 -1.07
N ALA A 16 21.43 0.22 -1.50
CA ALA A 16 19.98 0.32 -1.68
C ALA A 16 19.46 -0.70 -2.71
N TYR A 17 20.13 -0.84 -3.85
CA TYR A 17 19.80 -1.82 -4.88
C TYR A 17 19.88 -3.26 -4.34
N LEU A 18 20.93 -3.60 -3.61
CA LEU A 18 21.14 -4.93 -3.04
C LEU A 18 20.22 -5.25 -1.84
N LEU A 19 19.72 -4.22 -1.14
CA LEU A 19 18.74 -4.37 -0.05
C LEU A 19 17.29 -4.41 -0.53
N THR A 20 17.02 -3.97 -1.76
CA THR A 20 15.68 -4.05 -2.38
C THR A 20 15.11 -5.48 -2.34
N PRO A 21 15.86 -6.54 -2.73
CA PRO A 21 15.37 -7.91 -2.63
C PRO A 21 15.27 -8.44 -1.18
N LEU A 22 15.95 -7.83 -0.20
CA LEU A 22 15.79 -8.24 1.21
C LEU A 22 14.44 -7.76 1.77
N ARG A 23 14.00 -6.56 1.40
CA ARG A 23 12.66 -6.05 1.73
C ARG A 23 11.56 -6.92 1.12
N GLU A 24 11.78 -7.45 -0.08
CA GLU A 24 10.84 -8.34 -0.76
C GLU A 24 10.82 -9.77 -0.19
N ARG A 25 11.86 -10.17 0.55
CA ARG A 25 11.94 -11.48 1.24
C ARG A 25 11.27 -11.48 2.61
N LEU A 26 11.05 -10.33 3.22
CA LEU A 26 10.20 -10.22 4.40
C LEU A 26 8.75 -10.32 3.93
N SER A 27 7.96 -11.17 4.59
CA SER A 27 6.62 -11.44 4.10
C SER A 27 5.75 -10.17 4.25
N PRO A 28 4.95 -9.82 3.24
CA PRO A 28 4.04 -8.68 3.29
C PRO A 28 3.14 -8.71 4.56
N ARG A 29 2.78 -9.91 5.02
CA ARG A 29 1.96 -10.16 6.22
C ARG A 29 2.62 -9.77 7.54
N GLU A 30 3.95 -9.81 7.64
CA GLU A 30 4.66 -9.39 8.85
C GLU A 30 4.55 -7.88 9.09
N PHE A 31 4.23 -7.11 8.05
CA PHE A 31 4.02 -5.65 8.12
C PHE A 31 2.55 -5.22 8.03
N ALA A 32 1.62 -6.17 7.93
CA ALA A 32 0.19 -5.90 7.75
C ALA A 32 -0.46 -5.27 9.00
N GLY A 33 0.14 -5.43 10.18
CA GLY A 33 -0.42 -4.91 11.42
C GLY A 33 -1.80 -5.52 11.69
N ASP A 34 -2.79 -4.65 11.92
CA ASP A 34 -4.22 -4.99 12.11
C ASP A 34 -5.04 -5.00 10.81
N GLY A 35 -4.39 -4.81 9.65
CA GLY A 35 -5.06 -4.83 8.36
C GLY A 35 -5.50 -6.23 7.93
N ARG A 36 -6.46 -6.23 7.02
CA ARG A 36 -7.16 -7.42 6.49
C ARG A 36 -6.83 -7.59 5.02
N PHE A 37 -7.20 -8.73 4.46
CA PHE A 37 -6.99 -9.04 3.05
C PHE A 37 -8.32 -9.36 2.38
N VAL A 38 -8.48 -8.91 1.14
CA VAL A 38 -9.60 -9.25 0.26
C VAL A 38 -9.09 -9.71 -1.09
N GLN A 39 -9.75 -10.71 -1.68
CA GLN A 39 -9.40 -11.23 -3.00
C GLN A 39 -10.12 -10.45 -4.09
N VAL A 40 -9.38 -9.72 -4.93
CA VAL A 40 -9.93 -8.88 -5.99
C VAL A 40 -9.07 -9.02 -7.24
N GLY A 41 -9.71 -9.31 -8.38
CA GLY A 41 -9.00 -9.45 -9.65
C GLY A 41 -7.95 -10.56 -9.67
N GLY A 42 -8.07 -11.57 -8.79
CA GLY A 42 -7.11 -12.65 -8.63
C GLY A 42 -5.92 -12.34 -7.71
N TYR A 43 -5.92 -11.19 -7.02
CA TYR A 43 -4.85 -10.76 -6.13
C TYR A 43 -5.33 -10.57 -4.70
N ALA A 44 -4.48 -10.91 -3.74
CA ALA A 44 -4.68 -10.55 -2.34
C ALA A 44 -4.37 -9.06 -2.11
N ILE A 45 -5.40 -8.26 -1.89
CA ILE A 45 -5.28 -6.82 -1.60
C ILE A 45 -5.41 -6.59 -0.10
N HIS A 46 -4.40 -5.95 0.49
CA HIS A 46 -4.37 -5.57 1.89
C HIS A 46 -5.09 -4.24 2.12
N TYR A 47 -5.90 -4.16 3.17
CA TYR A 47 -6.68 -2.97 3.50
C TYR A 47 -6.97 -2.84 5.00
N GLN A 48 -7.34 -1.64 5.42
CA GLN A 48 -7.98 -1.34 6.70
C GLN A 48 -9.35 -0.74 6.42
N ASP A 49 -10.34 -1.07 7.24
CA ASP A 49 -11.73 -0.58 7.14
C ASP A 49 -12.24 -0.33 8.56
N ASP A 50 -12.41 0.94 8.89
CA ASP A 50 -12.62 1.42 10.24
C ASP A 50 -13.76 2.43 10.32
N GLY A 51 -14.34 2.55 11.50
CA GLY A 51 -15.50 3.39 11.76
C GLY A 51 -16.83 2.65 11.59
N PRO A 52 -17.97 3.32 11.86
CA PRO A 52 -19.29 2.72 11.74
C PRO A 52 -19.60 2.31 10.29
N ALA A 53 -20.20 1.13 10.11
CA ALA A 53 -20.49 0.62 8.77
C ALA A 53 -21.50 1.48 7.98
N ASP A 54 -22.35 2.23 8.68
CA ASP A 54 -23.38 3.14 8.17
C ASP A 54 -22.91 4.60 8.01
N ALA A 55 -21.68 4.92 8.42
CA ALA A 55 -21.09 6.24 8.22
C ALA A 55 -20.69 6.46 6.75
N PRO A 56 -20.65 7.72 6.26
CA PRO A 56 -20.19 8.02 4.91
C PRO A 56 -18.76 7.47 4.66
N PRO A 57 -18.54 6.67 3.61
CA PRO A 57 -17.25 6.04 3.35
C PRO A 57 -16.25 7.00 2.67
N VAL A 58 -14.98 6.86 3.04
CA VAL A 58 -13.84 7.54 2.41
C VAL A 58 -12.76 6.52 2.08
N LEU A 59 -12.44 6.37 0.78
CA LEU A 59 -11.31 5.56 0.32
C LEU A 59 -10.03 6.40 0.28
N LEU A 60 -8.96 5.89 0.90
CA LEU A 60 -7.64 6.49 0.90
C LEU A 60 -6.68 5.66 0.03
N ALA A 61 -6.50 6.12 -1.22
CA ALA A 61 -5.57 5.53 -2.18
C ALA A 61 -4.22 6.26 -2.16
N HIS A 62 -3.14 5.54 -1.86
CA HIS A 62 -1.80 6.13 -1.81
C HIS A 62 -1.17 6.32 -3.20
N GLY A 63 -0.01 6.98 -3.26
CA GLY A 63 0.78 7.18 -4.48
C GLY A 63 1.98 6.23 -4.59
N PHE A 64 2.90 6.56 -5.51
CA PHE A 64 4.13 5.77 -5.73
C PHE A 64 5.03 5.73 -4.50
N GLY A 65 5.59 4.55 -4.20
CA GLY A 65 6.53 4.33 -3.09
C GLY A 65 5.90 4.36 -1.69
N ALA A 66 4.57 4.49 -1.59
CA ALA A 66 3.83 4.57 -0.35
C ALA A 66 3.14 3.25 0.02
N SER A 67 2.41 3.26 1.13
CA SER A 67 1.49 2.22 1.58
C SER A 67 0.31 2.89 2.31
N LEU A 68 -0.68 2.10 2.74
CA LEU A 68 -1.79 2.59 3.55
C LEU A 68 -1.33 3.30 4.83
N PHE A 69 -0.14 2.99 5.34
CA PHE A 69 0.44 3.64 6.52
C PHE A 69 0.70 5.14 6.35
N THR A 70 0.89 5.60 5.10
CA THR A 70 1.03 7.03 4.79
C THR A 70 -0.17 7.83 5.29
N TRP A 71 -1.35 7.20 5.34
CA TRP A 71 -2.60 7.85 5.73
C TRP A 71 -2.89 7.84 7.23
N ARG A 72 -2.02 7.31 8.10
CA ARG A 72 -2.32 7.14 9.54
C ARG A 72 -2.88 8.40 10.23
N ALA A 73 -2.39 9.58 9.85
CA ALA A 73 -2.84 10.85 10.42
C ALA A 73 -4.20 11.28 9.86
N GLN A 74 -4.38 11.18 8.54
CA GLN A 74 -5.63 11.51 7.86
C GLN A 74 -6.74 10.54 8.26
N ARG A 75 -6.44 9.24 8.32
CA ARG A 75 -7.37 8.21 8.81
C ARG A 75 -7.88 8.56 10.20
N ARG A 76 -6.97 8.90 11.13
CA ARG A 76 -7.38 9.32 12.48
C ARG A 76 -8.31 10.54 12.45
N ALA A 77 -7.95 11.60 11.72
CA ALA A 77 -8.76 12.81 11.63
C ALA A 77 -10.15 12.56 10.99
N LEU A 78 -10.22 11.71 9.97
CA LEU A 78 -11.48 11.34 9.30
C LEU A 78 -12.37 10.47 10.20
N LEU A 79 -11.80 9.53 10.95
CA LEU A 79 -12.54 8.75 11.94
C LEU A 79 -13.08 9.64 13.06
N GLU A 80 -12.29 10.59 13.56
CA GLU A 80 -12.72 11.59 14.55
C GLU A 80 -13.84 12.50 14.00
N ALA A 81 -13.86 12.74 12.68
CA ALA A 81 -14.91 13.47 11.99
C ALA A 81 -16.15 12.62 11.65
N GLY A 82 -16.18 11.34 12.02
CA GLY A 82 -17.36 10.47 11.89
C GLY A 82 -17.50 9.77 10.54
N PHE A 83 -16.43 9.64 9.76
CA PHE A 83 -16.43 8.87 8.51
C PHE A 83 -16.09 7.39 8.74
N ARG A 84 -16.57 6.52 7.86
CA ARG A 84 -15.99 5.18 7.66
C ARG A 84 -14.77 5.34 6.76
N VAL A 85 -13.61 4.88 7.19
CA VAL A 85 -12.36 5.09 6.46
C VAL A 85 -11.80 3.77 5.99
N ILE A 86 -11.63 3.66 4.68
CA ILE A 86 -11.07 2.49 4.02
C ILE A 86 -9.71 2.89 3.43
N ALA A 87 -8.64 2.26 3.87
CA ALA A 87 -7.29 2.50 3.36
C ALA A 87 -6.72 1.22 2.77
N THR A 88 -6.18 1.28 1.55
CA THR A 88 -5.72 0.09 0.81
C THR A 88 -4.25 0.19 0.46
N ASP A 89 -3.52 -0.91 0.55
CA ASP A 89 -2.27 -1.06 -0.17
C ASP A 89 -2.59 -1.42 -1.63
N GLN A 90 -2.18 -0.58 -2.57
CA GLN A 90 -2.32 -0.87 -4.00
C GLN A 90 -1.49 -2.11 -4.38
N LEU A 91 -1.84 -2.77 -5.48
CA LEU A 91 -1.10 -3.94 -5.96
C LEU A 91 0.39 -3.60 -6.10
N GLY A 92 1.26 -4.45 -5.56
CA GLY A 92 2.72 -4.27 -5.53
C GLY A 92 3.25 -3.42 -4.38
N ALA A 93 2.38 -2.75 -3.62
CA ALA A 93 2.75 -1.89 -2.51
C ALA A 93 2.38 -2.51 -1.16
N GLY A 94 3.01 -2.00 -0.10
CA GLY A 94 2.79 -2.44 1.28
C GLY A 94 2.72 -3.96 1.43
N ALA A 95 1.64 -4.42 2.07
CA ALA A 95 1.37 -5.82 2.32
C ALA A 95 0.57 -6.52 1.20
N SER A 96 0.10 -5.79 0.18
CA SER A 96 -0.61 -6.37 -0.97
C SER A 96 0.30 -7.25 -1.81
N GLU A 97 -0.33 -8.14 -2.57
CA GLU A 97 0.36 -9.06 -3.47
C GLU A 97 1.27 -8.33 -4.48
N ARG A 98 2.41 -8.96 -4.81
CA ARG A 98 3.34 -8.51 -5.86
C ARG A 98 3.21 -9.45 -7.05
N ALA A 99 2.54 -8.98 -8.09
CA ALA A 99 2.34 -9.72 -9.33
C ALA A 99 3.49 -9.51 -10.31
N ILE A 100 3.79 -10.52 -11.12
CA ILE A 100 4.76 -10.45 -12.22
C ILE A 100 3.99 -10.16 -13.51
N GLY A 101 4.45 -9.17 -14.28
CA GLY A 101 3.88 -8.81 -15.58
C GLY A 101 3.37 -7.36 -15.66
N PRO A 102 2.79 -6.96 -16.80
CA PRO A 102 2.36 -5.59 -17.08
C PRO A 102 1.02 -5.24 -16.40
N VAL A 103 0.88 -5.54 -15.12
CA VAL A 103 -0.39 -5.44 -14.36
C VAL A 103 -0.48 -4.21 -13.46
N TYR A 104 0.49 -3.28 -13.56
CA TYR A 104 0.57 -2.07 -12.75
C TYR A 104 0.11 -0.81 -13.50
N THR A 105 -0.82 -0.96 -14.45
CA THR A 105 -1.41 0.19 -15.14
C THR A 105 -2.33 0.96 -14.21
N THR A 106 -2.51 2.25 -14.45
CA THR A 106 -3.45 3.08 -13.67
C THR A 106 -4.87 2.53 -13.73
N GLN A 107 -5.29 2.01 -14.89
CA GLN A 107 -6.59 1.40 -15.10
C GLN A 107 -6.76 0.14 -14.24
N GLN A 108 -5.74 -0.73 -14.20
CA GLN A 108 -5.77 -1.92 -13.37
C GLN A 108 -5.83 -1.56 -11.88
N GLN A 109 -5.02 -0.60 -11.43
CA GLN A 109 -5.04 -0.16 -10.04
C GLN A 109 -6.41 0.43 -9.66
N ALA A 110 -7.02 1.25 -10.52
CA ALA A 110 -8.35 1.78 -10.29
C ALA A 110 -9.41 0.67 -10.23
N ALA A 111 -9.35 -0.32 -11.12
CA ALA A 111 -10.26 -1.47 -11.11
C ALA A 111 -10.14 -2.30 -9.83
N LEU A 112 -8.91 -2.49 -9.32
CA LEU A 112 -8.68 -3.20 -8.06
C LEU A 112 -9.22 -2.42 -6.86
N LEU A 113 -9.02 -1.09 -6.83
CA LEU A 113 -9.59 -0.24 -5.77
C LEU A 113 -11.12 -0.29 -5.76
N LEU A 114 -11.76 -0.24 -6.93
CA LEU A 114 -13.21 -0.39 -7.05
C LEU A 114 -13.66 -1.77 -6.59
N GLY A 115 -12.98 -2.84 -7.01
CA GLY A 115 -13.33 -4.19 -6.58
C GLY A 115 -13.15 -4.43 -5.08
N VAL A 116 -12.25 -3.69 -4.41
CA VAL A 116 -12.19 -3.69 -2.94
C VAL A 116 -13.46 -3.05 -2.35
N LEU A 117 -13.89 -1.90 -2.87
CA LEU A 117 -15.13 -1.25 -2.41
C LEU A 117 -16.36 -2.15 -2.62
N ASP A 118 -16.48 -2.76 -3.80
CA ASP A 118 -17.56 -3.70 -4.11
C ASP A 118 -17.59 -4.88 -3.12
N ALA A 119 -16.42 -5.44 -2.80
CA ALA A 119 -16.30 -6.56 -1.86
C ALA A 119 -16.63 -6.16 -0.40
N LEU A 120 -16.52 -4.87 -0.07
CA LEU A 120 -16.88 -4.31 1.24
C LEU A 120 -18.33 -3.79 1.30
N GLY A 121 -19.09 -3.94 0.21
CA GLY A 121 -20.47 -3.51 0.10
C GLY A 121 -20.64 -1.99 0.15
N VAL A 122 -19.68 -1.25 -0.38
CA VAL A 122 -19.69 0.22 -0.50
C VAL A 122 -20.28 0.64 -1.84
#